data_AF-A0AAN6MPY4-F1
#
_entry.id   AF-A0AAN6MPY4-F1
#
_cell.length_a   1.000
_cell.length_b   1.000
_cell.length_c   1.000
_cell.angle_alpha   90.00
_cell.angle_beta   90.00
_cell.angle_gamma   90.00
#
_symmetry.space_group_name_H-M   'P 1'
#
loop_
_entity.id
_entity.type
_entity.pdbx_description
1 polymer ?
#
loop_
_entity_poly.entity_id
_entity_poly.type
_entity_poly.pdbx_seq_one_letter_code
_entity_poly.pdbx_strand_id
1 'polypeptide(L)'
;MEPTKELKADVANNSTPTRFCFRLRVEDVPGPRLGRSITLANDFLGRNFDRSFSWDGDYLYTPVNIDGEGKAWILLDVAKNVERKPEARDVKLKTFRVKRLGGSLEYEEVNYASIRTYTSLFPWGGRQPQNVKDQRTTSGVERGI
;
A
#
# COMPACT_ATOMS: atom_id res chain seq x y z
N MET A 1 -19.41 -10.36 -15.43
CA MET A 1 -18.04 -10.83 -15.12
C MET A 1 -18.02 -11.08 -13.62
N GLU A 2 -18.01 -12.34 -13.17
CA GLU A 2 -18.00 -12.63 -11.73
C GLU A 2 -16.67 -12.15 -11.13
N PRO A 3 -16.67 -11.55 -9.92
CA PRO A 3 -15.43 -11.36 -9.20
C PRO A 3 -14.74 -12.71 -9.05
N THR A 4 -13.46 -12.79 -9.39
CA THR A 4 -12.63 -14.00 -9.34
C THR A 4 -12.79 -14.64 -7.95
N LYS A 5 -13.55 -15.74 -7.87
CA LYS A 5 -13.94 -16.41 -6.62
C LYS A 5 -12.76 -16.71 -5.69
N GLU A 6 -11.57 -16.89 -6.26
CA GLU A 6 -10.32 -17.15 -5.54
C GLU A 6 -9.81 -15.96 -4.72
N LEU A 7 -10.06 -14.72 -5.14
CA LEU A 7 -9.68 -13.53 -4.35
C LEU A 7 -10.56 -13.39 -3.12
N LYS A 8 -11.86 -13.69 -3.21
CA LYS A 8 -12.77 -13.61 -2.05
C LYS A 8 -12.47 -14.67 -0.98
N ALA A 9 -12.08 -15.88 -1.38
CA ALA A 9 -11.85 -17.00 -0.45
C ALA A 9 -10.58 -16.82 0.41
N ASP A 10 -9.49 -16.34 -0.18
CA ASP A 10 -8.23 -16.07 0.54
C ASP A 10 -8.30 -14.83 1.46
N VAL A 11 -9.28 -13.94 1.21
CA VAL A 11 -9.36 -12.59 1.80
C VAL A 11 -10.33 -12.51 2.98
N ALA A 12 -11.19 -13.51 3.18
CA ALA A 12 -12.09 -13.57 4.34
C ALA A 12 -11.36 -13.53 5.70
N ASN A 13 -10.07 -13.87 5.73
CA ASN A 13 -9.20 -13.60 6.87
C ASN A 13 -8.46 -12.27 6.68
N ASN A 14 -9.08 -11.18 7.15
CA ASN A 14 -8.52 -9.82 7.28
C ASN A 14 -7.21 -9.71 8.10
N SER A 15 -6.59 -10.84 8.46
CA SER A 15 -5.43 -10.97 9.34
C SER A 15 -4.11 -11.23 8.61
N THR A 16 -4.12 -11.62 7.33
CA THR A 16 -2.88 -11.98 6.62
C THR A 16 -2.25 -10.76 5.95
N PRO A 17 -1.03 -10.34 6.36
CA PRO A 17 -0.29 -9.26 5.70
C PRO A 17 -0.13 -9.53 4.21
N THR A 18 -0.67 -8.64 3.39
CA THR A 18 -0.60 -8.77 1.93
C THR A 18 -0.26 -7.43 1.30
N ARG A 19 0.73 -7.46 0.40
CA ARG A 19 1.08 -6.35 -0.50
C ARG A 19 0.38 -6.54 -1.83
N PHE A 20 -0.34 -5.53 -2.25
CA PHE A 20 -0.91 -5.41 -3.58
C PHE A 20 -0.08 -4.42 -4.39
N CYS A 21 0.24 -4.78 -5.63
CA CYS A 21 1.03 -3.94 -6.53
C CYS A 21 0.24 -3.69 -7.80
N PHE A 22 -0.14 -2.43 -8.03
CA PHE A 22 -0.96 -2.00 -9.15
C PHE A 22 -0.08 -1.35 -10.21
N ARG A 23 -0.13 -1.86 -11.43
CA ARG A 23 0.41 -1.22 -12.62
C ARG A 23 -0.71 -0.60 -13.42
N LEU A 24 -0.69 0.71 -13.58
CA LEU A 24 -1.78 1.47 -14.19
C LEU A 24 -1.27 2.67 -14.99
N ARG A 25 -2.17 3.28 -15.76
CA ARG A 25 -2.05 4.68 -16.16
C ARG A 25 -2.74 5.55 -15.13
N VAL A 26 -2.07 6.60 -14.65
CA VAL A 26 -2.60 7.46 -13.58
C VAL A 26 -3.93 8.09 -14.00
N GLU A 27 -4.03 8.52 -15.26
CA GLU A 27 -5.21 9.13 -15.84
C GLU A 27 -6.43 8.19 -15.95
N ASP A 28 -6.22 6.87 -15.87
CA ASP A 28 -7.31 5.90 -15.83
C ASP A 28 -8.06 5.92 -14.50
N VAL A 29 -7.43 6.42 -13.43
CA VAL A 29 -8.06 6.48 -12.11
C VAL A 29 -8.91 7.74 -12.00
N PRO A 30 -10.22 7.59 -11.71
CA PRO A 30 -11.11 8.74 -11.59
C PRO A 30 -10.80 9.59 -10.37
N GLY A 31 -11.20 10.86 -10.43
CA GLY A 31 -11.07 11.81 -9.33
C GLY A 31 -9.88 12.78 -9.46
N PRO A 32 -9.71 13.65 -8.46
CA PRO A 32 -8.68 14.68 -8.47
C PRO A 32 -7.29 14.06 -8.36
N ARG A 33 -6.29 14.69 -8.99
CA ARG A 33 -4.88 14.23 -9.07
C ARG A 33 -4.36 13.72 -7.72
N LEU A 34 -4.42 14.58 -6.69
CA LEU A 34 -3.94 14.31 -5.32
C LEU A 34 -4.69 13.18 -4.58
N GLY A 35 -5.86 12.76 -5.08
CA GLY A 35 -6.70 11.74 -4.44
C GLY A 35 -6.72 10.39 -5.15
N ARG A 36 -6.12 10.26 -6.34
CA ARG A 36 -6.26 9.06 -7.19
C ARG A 36 -5.77 7.79 -6.51
N SER A 37 -4.67 7.84 -5.77
CA SER A 37 -4.15 6.67 -5.04
C SER A 37 -5.14 6.14 -3.99
N ILE A 38 -5.80 7.04 -3.27
CA ILE A 38 -6.83 6.70 -2.29
C ILE A 38 -8.10 6.21 -2.99
N THR A 39 -8.49 6.81 -4.12
CA THR A 39 -9.61 6.32 -4.94
C THR A 39 -9.37 4.89 -5.42
N LEU A 40 -8.17 4.60 -5.94
CA LEU A 40 -7.77 3.26 -6.37
C LEU A 40 -7.84 2.27 -5.19
N ALA A 41 -7.29 2.63 -4.03
CA ALA A 41 -7.31 1.78 -2.85
C ALA A 41 -8.73 1.51 -2.36
N ASN A 42 -9.59 2.53 -2.28
CA ASN A 42 -10.98 2.39 -1.87
C ASN A 42 -11.79 1.54 -2.85
N ASP A 43 -11.62 1.73 -4.15
CA ASP A 43 -12.30 0.90 -5.16
C ASP A 43 -11.87 -0.57 -5.05
N PHE A 44 -10.56 -0.83 -4.94
CA PHE A 44 -10.06 -2.19 -4.77
C PHE A 44 -10.51 -2.84 -3.46
N LEU A 45 -10.40 -2.12 -2.33
CA LEU A 45 -10.77 -2.61 -1.01
C LEU A 45 -12.28 -2.81 -0.88
N GLY A 46 -13.10 -1.92 -1.44
CA GLY A 46 -14.56 -2.08 -1.44
C GLY A 46 -15.00 -3.35 -2.18
N ARG A 47 -14.38 -3.65 -3.32
CA ARG A 47 -14.72 -4.83 -4.12
C ARG A 47 -14.26 -6.16 -3.51
N ASN A 48 -13.13 -6.16 -2.82
CA ASN A 48 -12.46 -7.39 -2.37
C ASN A 48 -12.55 -7.63 -0.86
N PHE A 49 -12.72 -6.59 -0.06
CA PHE A 49 -12.66 -6.62 1.41
C PHE A 49 -13.88 -5.99 2.08
N ASP A 50 -14.84 -5.45 1.31
CA ASP A 50 -16.05 -4.78 1.81
C ASP A 50 -15.75 -3.66 2.83
N ARG A 51 -14.67 -2.91 2.59
CA ARG A 51 -14.25 -1.79 3.44
C ARG A 51 -13.51 -0.71 2.65
N SER A 52 -13.39 0.46 3.26
CA SER A 52 -12.54 1.53 2.77
C SER A 52 -11.10 1.42 3.30
N PHE A 53 -10.21 2.17 2.67
CA PHE A 53 -8.83 2.37 3.12
C PHE A 53 -8.80 3.03 4.51
N SER A 54 -7.93 2.52 5.38
CA SER A 54 -7.71 3.06 6.71
C SER A 54 -6.23 3.34 6.92
N TRP A 55 -5.88 4.57 7.31
CA TRP A 55 -4.50 4.90 7.68
C TRP A 55 -4.00 4.13 8.91
N ASP A 56 -4.90 3.60 9.73
CA ASP A 56 -4.52 2.75 10.85
C ASP A 56 -4.13 1.37 10.35
N GLY A 57 -4.94 0.75 9.47
CA GLY A 57 -4.75 -0.63 9.03
C GLY A 57 -3.92 -0.83 7.77
N ASP A 58 -3.76 0.22 6.95
CA ASP A 58 -3.23 0.13 5.60
C ASP A 58 -2.10 1.15 5.36
N TYR A 59 -1.34 0.92 4.29
CA TYR A 59 -0.32 1.86 3.84
C TYR A 59 -0.25 1.91 2.31
N LEU A 60 -0.12 3.12 1.75
CA LEU A 60 0.03 3.33 0.32
C LEU A 60 1.40 3.90 0.00
N TYR A 61 2.09 3.25 -0.94
CA TYR A 61 3.26 3.81 -1.60
C TYR A 61 2.85 4.37 -2.95
N THR A 62 2.90 5.70 -3.04
CA THR A 62 2.62 6.44 -4.27
C THR A 62 3.91 7.06 -4.80
N PRO A 63 4.25 6.86 -6.08
CA PRO A 63 5.39 7.54 -6.68
C PRO A 63 5.13 9.05 -6.74
N VAL A 64 6.20 9.86 -6.69
CA VAL A 64 6.13 11.33 -6.61
C VAL A 64 5.35 11.95 -7.76
N ASN A 65 5.31 11.29 -8.92
CA ASN A 65 4.62 11.75 -10.12
C ASN A 65 3.16 11.25 -10.24
N ILE A 66 2.54 10.76 -9.14
CA ILE A 66 1.15 10.29 -9.18
C ILE A 66 0.14 11.39 -9.52
N ASP A 67 0.53 12.66 -9.41
CA ASP A 67 -0.30 13.80 -9.83
C ASP A 67 -0.18 14.13 -11.32
N GLY A 68 0.74 13.47 -12.02
CA GLY A 68 0.97 13.63 -13.44
C GLY A 68 0.13 12.70 -14.30
N GLU A 69 0.72 12.31 -15.42
CA GLU A 69 0.15 11.37 -16.39
C GLU A 69 1.16 10.26 -16.67
N GLY A 70 0.66 9.13 -17.17
CA GLY A 70 1.48 8.02 -17.63
C GLY A 70 1.48 6.83 -16.68
N LYS A 71 2.47 5.95 -16.89
CA LYS A 71 2.50 4.64 -16.21
C LYS A 71 3.04 4.79 -14.79
N ALA A 72 2.31 4.24 -13.83
CA ALA A 72 2.71 4.21 -12.43
C ALA A 72 2.61 2.79 -11.86
N TRP A 73 3.43 2.57 -10.83
CA TRP A 73 3.33 1.43 -9.93
C TRP A 73 2.94 1.96 -8.55
N ILE A 74 1.82 1.49 -8.01
CA ILE A 74 1.33 1.86 -6.67
C ILE A 74 1.32 0.59 -5.82
N LEU A 75 1.83 0.68 -4.60
CA LEU A 75 1.78 -0.44 -3.66
C LEU A 75 0.79 -0.13 -2.54
N LEU A 76 -0.05 -1.09 -2.21
CA LEU A 76 -0.98 -1.07 -1.09
C LEU A 76 -0.65 -2.22 -0.15
N ASP A 77 -0.26 -1.89 1.07
CA ASP A 77 -0.09 -2.85 2.16
C ASP A 77 -1.39 -2.92 2.95
N VAL A 78 -1.97 -4.10 3.05
CA VAL A 78 -3.18 -4.38 3.82
C VAL A 78 -2.83 -5.13 5.11
N ALA A 79 -3.47 -4.76 6.22
CA ALA A 79 -3.20 -5.32 7.55
C ALA A 79 -1.76 -5.06 8.01
N LYS A 80 -1.33 -3.79 7.92
CA LYS A 80 0.05 -3.39 8.28
C LYS A 80 0.36 -3.53 9.77
N ASN A 81 -0.66 -3.46 10.63
CA ASN A 81 -0.55 -3.48 12.09
C ASN A 81 -0.49 -4.90 12.66
N VAL A 82 0.42 -5.72 12.13
CA VAL A 82 0.73 -7.01 12.74
C VAL A 82 1.83 -6.86 13.79
N GLU A 83 1.67 -7.56 14.92
CA GLU A 83 2.62 -7.50 16.05
C GLU A 83 4.05 -7.78 15.59
N ARG A 84 4.23 -8.80 14.75
CA ARG A 84 5.49 -9.08 14.07
C ARG A 84 5.43 -8.56 12.65
N LYS A 85 6.04 -7.39 12.43
CA LYS A 85 6.15 -6.81 11.08
C LYS A 85 6.94 -7.75 10.16
N PRO A 86 6.35 -8.23 9.05
CA PRO A 86 7.09 -9.03 8.08
C PRO A 86 8.12 -8.15 7.37
N GLU A 87 9.19 -8.79 6.89
CA GLU A 87 10.06 -8.12 5.94
C GLU A 87 9.33 -7.98 4.59
N ALA A 88 9.59 -6.88 3.88
CA ALA A 88 8.94 -6.60 2.60
C ALA A 88 9.16 -7.70 1.55
N ARG A 89 10.27 -8.44 1.66
CA ARG A 89 10.59 -9.58 0.78
C ARG A 89 9.86 -10.87 1.10
N ASP A 90 9.17 -10.95 2.24
CA ASP A 90 8.51 -12.17 2.73
C ASP A 90 6.98 -12.04 2.75
N VAL A 91 6.45 -10.82 2.69
CA VAL A 91 5.00 -10.59 2.65
C VAL A 91 4.37 -11.19 1.38
N LYS A 92 3.13 -11.68 1.45
CA LYS A 92 2.39 -12.13 0.26
C LYS A 92 2.28 -10.96 -0.72
N LEU A 93 2.59 -11.19 -2.00
CA LEU A 93 2.51 -10.17 -3.05
C LEU A 93 1.52 -10.63 -4.12
N LYS A 94 0.54 -9.79 -4.42
CA LYS A 94 -0.32 -9.93 -5.61
C LYS A 94 -0.16 -8.72 -6.51
N THR A 95 -0.07 -8.96 -7.80
CA THR A 95 0.22 -7.92 -8.81
C THR A 95 -0.90 -7.81 -9.82
N PHE A 96 -1.36 -6.59 -10.06
CA PHE A 96 -2.49 -6.32 -10.93
C PHE A 96 -2.12 -5.33 -12.01
N ARG A 97 -2.55 -5.61 -13.24
CA ARG A 97 -2.69 -4.60 -14.28
C ARG A 97 -4.07 -3.95 -14.13
N VAL A 98 -4.10 -2.65 -13.95
CA VAL A 98 -5.34 -1.88 -13.81
C VAL A 98 -5.59 -1.08 -15.07
N LYS A 99 -6.83 -1.11 -15.56
CA LYS A 99 -7.31 -0.34 -16.71
C LYS A 99 -8.68 0.23 -16.41
N ARG A 100 -9.03 1.33 -17.06
CA ARG A 100 -10.42 1.79 -17.08
C ARG A 100 -11.16 1.18 -18.27
N LEU A 101 -12.24 0.45 -18.03
CA LEU A 101 -13.12 -0.13 -19.04
C LEU A 101 -14.58 0.21 -18.71
N GLY A 102 -15.30 0.79 -19.67
CA GLY A 102 -16.73 1.12 -19.48
C GLY A 102 -17.00 2.04 -18.28
N GLY A 103 -16.05 2.93 -17.96
CA GLY A 103 -16.16 3.85 -16.82
C GLY A 103 -15.65 3.30 -15.48
N SER A 104 -15.44 1.99 -15.36
CA SER A 104 -14.99 1.30 -14.14
C SER A 104 -13.53 0.89 -14.21
N LEU A 105 -12.86 0.81 -13.06
CA LEU A 105 -11.53 0.18 -12.97
C LEU A 105 -11.66 -1.34 -13.04
N GLU A 106 -10.80 -1.98 -13.81
CA GLU A 106 -10.71 -3.44 -13.95
C GLU A 106 -9.32 -3.91 -13.52
N TYR A 107 -9.27 -5.04 -12.82
CA TYR A 107 -8.07 -5.58 -12.20
C TYR A 107 -7.76 -6.95 -12.77
N GLU A 108 -6.70 -7.03 -13.56
CA GLU A 108 -6.20 -8.27 -14.15
C GLU A 108 -4.98 -8.72 -13.34
N GLU A 109 -5.03 -9.87 -12.68
CA GLU A 109 -3.87 -10.42 -11.97
C GLU A 109 -2.79 -10.83 -12.99
N VAL A 110 -1.57 -10.33 -12.84
CA VAL A 110 -0.49 -10.52 -13.80
C VAL A 110 0.82 -10.74 -13.06
N ASN A 111 1.58 -11.77 -13.44
CA ASN A 111 2.93 -11.99 -12.94
C ASN A 111 3.95 -11.19 -13.76
N TYR A 112 4.63 -10.24 -13.11
CA TYR A 112 5.69 -9.44 -13.73
C TYR A 112 7.07 -9.98 -13.32
N ALA A 113 7.96 -10.18 -14.29
CA ALA A 113 9.34 -10.57 -14.00
C ALA A 113 10.01 -9.54 -13.07
N SER A 114 10.77 -10.02 -12.08
CA SER A 114 11.53 -9.19 -11.12
C SER A 114 10.71 -8.21 -10.28
N ILE A 115 9.37 -8.33 -10.27
CA ILE A 115 8.53 -7.39 -9.51
C ILE A 115 8.79 -7.46 -8.02
N ARG A 116 9.14 -8.65 -7.50
CA ARG A 116 9.54 -8.82 -6.10
C ARG A 116 10.73 -7.94 -5.76
N THR A 117 11.79 -7.97 -6.58
CA THR A 117 12.98 -7.13 -6.41
C THR A 117 12.63 -5.65 -6.31
N TYR A 118 11.75 -5.16 -7.19
CA TYR A 118 11.28 -3.76 -7.14
C TYR A 118 10.49 -3.47 -5.87
N THR A 119 9.48 -4.30 -5.55
CA THR A 119 8.59 -4.07 -4.40
C THR A 119 9.30 -4.18 -3.06
N SER A 120 10.36 -4.97 -2.95
CA SER A 120 11.16 -5.13 -1.73
C SER A 120 11.97 -3.88 -1.36
N LEU A 121 12.14 -2.92 -2.29
CA LEU A 121 12.76 -1.62 -1.99
C LEU A 121 11.90 -0.76 -1.06
N PHE A 122 10.60 -1.04 -1.00
CA PHE A 122 9.65 -0.32 -0.17
C PHE A 122 9.41 -1.12 1.12
N PRO A 123 9.69 -0.56 2.31
CA PRO A 123 9.47 -1.29 3.57
C PRO A 123 8.00 -1.65 3.75
N TRP A 124 7.67 -2.59 4.65
CA TRP A 124 6.28 -2.91 4.95
C TRP A 124 5.67 -1.84 5.88
N GLY A 125 4.53 -1.26 5.48
CA GLY A 125 3.76 -0.36 6.34
C GLY A 125 4.42 0.99 6.65
N GLY A 126 5.36 1.46 5.82
CA GLY A 126 6.11 2.68 6.04
C GLY A 126 7.43 2.50 6.80
N ARG A 127 8.25 3.55 6.86
CA ARG A 127 9.33 3.62 7.85
C ARG A 127 8.71 4.02 9.18
N GLN A 128 9.12 3.39 10.28
CA GLN A 128 8.70 3.91 11.59
C GLN A 128 9.28 5.31 11.76
N PRO A 129 8.51 6.27 12.32
CA PRO A 129 9.13 7.43 12.90
C PRO A 129 10.12 6.90 13.94
N GLN A 130 11.41 7.20 13.75
CA GLN A 130 12.35 7.05 14.86
C GLN A 130 11.76 7.88 15.99
N ASN A 131 11.42 7.24 17.10
CA ASN A 131 11.19 7.98 18.33
C ASN A 131 12.49 8.75 18.58
N VAL A 132 12.50 10.04 18.24
CA VAL A 132 13.49 10.99 18.72
C VAL A 132 13.19 11.11 20.21
N LYS A 133 13.61 10.11 20.98
CA LYS A 133 13.72 10.25 22.42
C LYS A 133 14.87 11.22 22.61
N ASP A 134 14.51 12.43 22.99
CA ASP A 134 15.36 13.51 23.45
C ASP A 134 16.58 12.99 24.21
N GLN A 135 17.74 13.02 23.56
CA GLN A 135 18.99 13.19 24.29
C GLN A 135 19.08 14.66 24.71
N ARG A 136 18.22 15.09 25.63
CA ARG A 136 18.57 16.20 26.54
C ARG A 136 19.10 15.58 27.81
N THR A 137 20.35 15.12 27.74
CA THR A 137 21.17 14.94 28.92
C THR A 137 21.43 16.33 29.48
N THR A 138 20.60 16.77 30.42
CA THR A 138 20.92 17.89 31.30
C THR A 138 22.04 17.42 32.23
N SER A 139 23.29 17.57 31.81
CA SER A 139 24.42 17.66 32.74
C SER A 139 24.42 19.06 33.34
N GLY A 140 23.50 19.31 34.28
CA GLY A 140 23.58 20.47 35.15
C GLY A 140 24.67 20.20 36.19
N VAL A 141 25.77 20.93 36.08
CA VAL A 141 26.86 20.98 37.04
C VAL A 141 26.31 21.44 38.40
N GLU A 142 26.27 20.55 39.39
CA GLU A 142 26.14 20.95 40.79
C GLU A 142 27.37 21.77 41.19
N ARG A 143 27.16 23.06 41.47
CA ARG A 143 28.13 23.88 42.21
C ARG A 143 27.93 23.60 43.70
N GLY A 144 28.88 22.88 44.28
CA GLY A 144 29.08 22.81 45.73
C GLY A 144 29.56 24.16 46.27
N ILE A 145 29.05 24.49 47.46
CA ILE A 145 29.35 25.66 48.30
C ILE A 145 30.80 25.63 48.79
#